data_AF-A0A6P1R3V4-F1
#
_entry.id   AF-A0A6P1R3V4-F1
#
_cell.length_a   1.000
_cell.length_b   1.000
_cell.length_c   1.000
_cell.angle_alpha   90.00
_cell.angle_beta   90.00
_cell.angle_gamma   90.00
#
_symmetry.space_group_name_H-M   'P 1'
#
loop_
_entity.id
_entity.type
_entity.pdbx_description
1 polymer ?
#
loop_
_entity_poly.entity_id
_entity_poly.type
_entity_poly.pdbx_seq_one_letter_code
_entity_poly.pdbx_strand_id
1 'polypeptide(L)'
;MTDNEIALLDELISDVGNRRCRPGTLAFYLTKLERLGRYLARAADPPPGNVVIWRGLSRLTVIEFGAEIGAAGNVVLKAGEDLTRRRTRHRGRTLTDRLADGTVDPERRS
;
A
#
# COMPACT_ATOMS: atom_id res chain seq x y z
N MET A 1 13.34 12.37 -8.44
CA MET A 1 12.66 11.56 -7.40
C MET A 1 11.30 11.22 -7.96
N THR A 2 10.91 9.97 -7.88
CA THR A 2 9.61 9.49 -8.36
C THR A 2 8.50 9.91 -7.40
N ASP A 3 7.25 9.89 -7.87
CA ASP A 3 6.10 10.21 -7.02
C ASP A 3 5.96 9.22 -5.85
N ASN A 4 6.35 7.97 -6.08
CA ASN A 4 6.32 6.90 -5.09
C ASN A 4 7.36 7.13 -3.98
N GLU A 5 8.60 7.47 -4.36
CA GLU A 5 9.66 7.86 -3.44
C GLU A 5 9.26 9.09 -2.60
N ILE A 6 8.61 10.08 -3.23
CA ILE A 6 8.11 11.29 -2.56
C ILE A 6 7.05 10.91 -1.52
N ALA A 7 6.03 10.15 -1.91
CA ALA A 7 4.96 9.73 -1.04
C ALA A 7 5.48 8.93 0.18
N LEU A 8 6.41 8.00 -0.07
CA LEU A 8 7.06 7.23 1.00
C LEU A 8 7.85 8.12 1.96
N LEU A 9 8.60 9.10 1.46
CA LEU A 9 9.33 10.02 2.32
C LEU A 9 8.40 10.94 3.13
N ASP A 10 7.27 11.34 2.56
CA ASP A 10 6.25 12.14 3.23
C ASP A 10 5.57 11.37 4.36
N GLU A 11 5.37 10.06 4.20
CA GLU A 11 4.86 9.18 5.25
C GLU A 11 5.90 8.86 6.33
N LEU A 12 7.14 8.52 5.93
CA LEU A 12 8.17 8.00 6.84
C LEU A 12 8.82 9.10 7.69
N ILE A 13 8.98 10.31 7.15
CA ILE A 13 9.76 11.37 7.77
C ILE A 13 8.90 12.62 7.91
N SER A 14 8.64 13.02 9.16
CA SER A 14 7.92 14.25 9.46
C SER A 14 8.64 15.49 8.94
N ASP A 15 7.89 16.53 8.58
CA ASP A 15 8.47 17.79 8.08
C ASP A 15 9.16 18.63 9.18
N VAL A 16 9.08 18.17 10.43
CA VAL A 16 9.66 18.85 11.59
C VAL A 16 11.18 18.94 11.44
N GLY A 17 11.71 20.17 11.41
CA GLY A 17 13.14 20.44 11.24
C GLY A 17 13.52 20.89 9.83
N ASN A 18 12.62 20.75 8.85
CA ASN A 18 12.85 21.20 7.47
C ASN A 18 12.55 22.70 7.25
N ARG A 19 12.57 23.52 8.33
CA ARG A 19 12.10 24.92 8.34
C ARG A 19 12.89 25.85 7.41
N ARG A 20 14.09 25.43 6.98
CA ARG A 20 14.95 26.18 6.07
C ARG A 20 14.74 25.82 4.59
N CYS A 21 14.02 24.74 4.31
CA CYS A 21 13.78 24.25 2.95
C CYS A 21 12.32 24.49 2.57
N ARG A 22 12.06 24.94 1.33
CA ARG A 22 10.69 25.05 0.82
C ARG A 22 10.13 23.65 0.54
N PRO A 23 8.92 23.29 1.01
CA PRO A 23 8.27 22.02 0.65
C PRO A 23 8.23 21.79 -0.86
N GLY A 24 8.35 20.54 -1.28
CA GLY A 24 8.34 20.16 -2.70
C GLY A 24 9.64 20.42 -3.45
N THR A 25 10.67 21.01 -2.82
CA THR A 25 11.98 21.21 -3.45
C THR A 25 12.91 20.02 -3.26
N LEU A 26 13.92 19.90 -4.12
CA LEU A 26 14.96 18.88 -3.95
C LEU A 26 15.66 18.98 -2.58
N ALA A 27 15.99 20.20 -2.13
CA ALA A 27 16.62 20.41 -0.82
C ALA A 27 15.75 19.89 0.33
N PHE A 28 14.43 20.03 0.23
CA PHE A 28 13.49 19.50 1.21
C PHE A 28 13.53 17.97 1.29
N TYR A 29 13.54 17.28 0.15
CA TYR A 29 13.63 15.81 0.12
C TYR A 29 15.04 15.29 0.45
N LEU A 30 16.10 16.05 0.15
CA LEU A 30 17.45 15.73 0.60
C LEU A 30 17.53 15.71 2.12
N THR A 31 16.96 16.69 2.82
CA THR A 31 16.89 16.67 4.29
C THR A 31 16.10 15.48 4.83
N LYS A 32 15.05 15.02 4.12
CA LYS A 32 14.34 13.78 4.48
C LYS A 32 15.22 12.55 4.30
N LEU A 33 15.97 12.47 3.20
CA LEU A 33 16.94 11.39 2.95
C LEU A 33 18.05 11.37 4.00
N GLU A 34 18.55 12.53 4.43
CA GLU A 34 19.56 12.61 5.49
C GLU A 34 19.05 11.99 6.78
N ARG A 35 17.81 12.32 7.17
CA ARG A 35 17.18 11.81 8.39
C ARG A 35 16.85 10.33 8.30
N LEU A 36 16.38 9.86 7.15
CA LEU A 36 16.22 8.43 6.87
C LEU A 36 17.58 7.71 6.95
N GLY A 37 18.61 8.37 6.45
CA GLY A 37 20.02 8.02 6.59
C GLY A 37 20.56 8.21 8.01
N ARG A 38 19.72 8.41 9.04
CA ARG A 38 20.10 8.58 10.47
C ARG A 38 20.97 9.80 10.79
N TYR A 39 20.90 10.85 9.98
CA TYR A 39 21.44 12.14 10.35
C TYR A 39 20.51 12.81 11.35
N LEU A 40 21.03 13.12 12.54
CA LEU A 40 20.25 13.69 13.63
C LEU A 40 20.27 15.22 13.62
N ALA A 41 21.14 15.83 12.81
CA ALA A 41 21.34 17.28 12.72
C ALA A 41 21.58 17.94 14.10
N ARG A 42 22.40 17.30 14.95
CA ARG A 42 22.80 17.90 16.23
C ARG A 42 23.73 19.07 15.96
N ALA A 43 23.76 20.04 16.88
CA ALA A 43 24.60 21.23 16.74
C ALA A 43 26.11 20.93 16.56
N ALA A 44 26.57 19.76 17.01
CA ALA A 44 27.94 19.29 16.89
C ALA A 44 28.17 18.33 15.70
N ASP A 45 27.11 17.91 15.00
CA ASP A 45 27.27 17.03 13.84
C ASP A 45 27.86 17.84 12.68
N PRO A 46 28.87 17.31 11.96
CA PRO A 46 29.31 17.94 10.72
C PRO A 46 28.15 17.98 9.72
N PRO A 47 28.15 18.92 8.75
CA PRO A 47 27.14 18.94 7.71
C PRO A 47 27.06 17.56 7.02
N PRO A 48 25.86 17.11 6.66
CA PRO A 48 25.66 15.77 6.12
C PRO A 48 26.43 15.65 4.80
N GLY A 49 27.46 14.81 4.80
CA GLY A 49 28.21 14.49 3.60
C GLY A 49 27.47 13.49 2.71
N ASN A 50 27.95 13.31 1.48
CA ASN A 50 27.35 12.40 0.48
C ASN A 50 27.05 10.99 1.01
N VAL A 51 27.87 10.47 1.93
CA VAL A 51 27.68 9.14 2.54
C VAL A 51 26.33 9.02 3.26
N VAL A 52 25.90 10.08 3.95
CA VAL A 52 24.62 10.10 4.66
C VAL A 52 23.46 10.06 3.66
N ILE A 53 23.56 10.83 2.57
CA ILE A 53 22.57 10.82 1.48
C ILE A 53 22.47 9.44 0.86
N TRP A 54 23.61 8.82 0.51
CA TRP A 54 23.64 7.47 -0.04
C TRP A 54 23.01 6.45 0.90
N ARG A 55 23.30 6.54 2.20
CA ARG A 55 22.68 5.67 3.21
C ARG A 55 21.17 5.88 3.30
N GLY A 56 20.69 7.12 3.16
CA GLY A 56 19.27 7.44 3.06
C GLY A 56 18.62 6.80 1.83
N LEU A 57 19.22 6.98 0.66
CA LEU A 57 18.75 6.40 -0.60
C LEU A 57 18.69 4.87 -0.55
N SER A 58 19.76 4.21 -0.11
CA SER A 58 19.75 2.74 0.00
C SER A 58 18.66 2.22 0.94
N ARG A 59 18.37 2.94 2.04
CA ARG A 59 17.26 2.57 2.95
C ARG A 59 15.90 2.82 2.31
N LEU A 60 15.75 3.90 1.55
CA LEU A 60 14.50 4.20 0.84
C LEU A 60 14.15 3.07 -0.13
N THR A 61 15.10 2.64 -0.96
CA THR A 61 14.89 1.54 -1.93
C THR A 61 14.50 0.23 -1.24
N VAL A 62 15.13 -0.11 -0.12
CA VAL A 62 14.77 -1.33 0.64
C VAL A 62 13.36 -1.25 1.20
N ILE A 63 12.94 -0.07 1.68
CA ILE A 63 11.59 0.14 2.20
C ILE A 63 10.55 0.10 1.09
N GLU A 64 10.81 0.75 -0.05
CA GLU A 64 9.94 0.71 -1.23
C GLU A 64 9.67 -0.73 -1.69
N PHE A 65 10.74 -1.53 -1.85
CA PHE A 65 10.59 -2.94 -2.23
C PHE A 65 9.81 -3.74 -1.18
N GLY A 66 10.03 -3.47 0.11
CA GLY A 66 9.26 -4.10 1.19
C GLY A 66 7.78 -3.72 1.17
N ALA A 67 7.46 -2.45 0.88
CA ALA A 67 6.10 -1.95 0.75
C ALA A 67 5.38 -2.58 -0.45
N GLU A 68 6.06 -2.71 -1.59
CA GLU A 68 5.54 -3.39 -2.79
C GLU A 68 5.22 -4.85 -2.52
N ILE A 69 6.13 -5.59 -1.87
CA ILE A 69 5.91 -6.99 -1.48
C ILE A 69 4.70 -7.09 -0.54
N GLY A 70 4.62 -6.22 0.47
CA GLY A 70 3.50 -6.19 1.42
C GLY A 70 2.16 -5.93 0.73
N ALA A 71 2.13 -4.98 -0.20
CA ALA A 71 0.94 -4.68 -0.99
C ALA A 71 0.51 -5.86 -1.86
N ALA A 72 1.45 -6.50 -2.56
CA ALA A 72 1.17 -7.67 -3.39
C ALA A 72 0.64 -8.86 -2.55
N GLY A 73 1.22 -9.11 -1.38
CA GLY A 73 0.76 -10.15 -0.46
C GLY A 73 -0.67 -9.95 0.02
N ASN A 74 -1.04 -8.71 0.39
CA ASN A 74 -2.39 -8.39 0.84
C ASN A 74 -3.46 -8.64 -0.23
N VAL A 75 -3.15 -8.35 -1.51
CA VAL A 75 -4.06 -8.61 -2.63
C VAL A 75 -4.32 -10.12 -2.80
N VAL A 76 -3.28 -10.94 -2.68
CA VAL A 76 -3.41 -12.41 -2.78
C VAL A 76 -4.26 -12.96 -1.64
N LEU A 77 -4.06 -12.48 -0.41
CA LEU A 77 -4.87 -12.89 0.73
C LEU A 77 -6.35 -12.49 0.57
N LYS A 78 -6.61 -11.26 0.12
CA LYS A 78 -7.97 -10.78 -0.17
C LYS A 78 -8.66 -11.62 -1.25
N ALA A 79 -7.94 -11.94 -2.33
CA ALA A 79 -8.48 -12.78 -3.41
C ALA A 79 -8.80 -14.20 -2.92
N GLY A 80 -7.95 -14.78 -2.05
CA GLY A 80 -8.21 -16.07 -1.40
C GLY A 80 -9.46 -16.06 -0.51
N GLU A 81 -9.67 -15.00 0.27
CA GLU A 81 -10.88 -14.81 1.06
C GLU A 81 -12.13 -14.66 0.18
N ASP A 82 -12.04 -13.91 -0.91
CA ASP A 82 -13.18 -13.67 -1.79
C ASP A 82 -13.57 -14.94 -2.56
N LEU A 83 -12.59 -15.76 -2.94
CA LEU A 83 -12.79 -17.09 -3.55
C LEU A 83 -13.45 -18.08 -2.59
N THR A 84 -13.00 -18.11 -1.32
CA THR A 84 -13.60 -18.96 -0.29
C THR A 84 -15.02 -18.53 0.09
N ARG A 85 -15.28 -17.22 0.11
CA ARG A 85 -16.62 -16.63 0.34
C ARG A 85 -17.59 -16.88 -0.83
N ARG A 86 -17.11 -16.91 -2.08
CA ARG A 86 -17.93 -17.31 -3.26
C ARG A 86 -18.30 -18.80 -3.25
N ARG A 87 -17.37 -19.67 -2.83
CA ARG A 87 -17.59 -21.12 -2.79
C ARG A 87 -18.63 -21.55 -1.75
N THR A 88 -18.67 -20.88 -0.60
CA THR A 88 -19.67 -21.11 0.45
C THR A 88 -21.05 -20.61 0.04
N ARG A 89 -21.14 -19.45 -0.65
CA ARG A 89 -22.41 -18.92 -1.17
C ARG A 89 -23.07 -19.83 -2.22
N HIS A 90 -22.28 -20.56 -3.02
CA HIS A 90 -22.83 -21.46 -4.03
C HIS A 90 -23.26 -22.84 -3.49
N ARG A 91 -22.86 -23.20 -2.27
CA ARG A 91 -23.18 -24.49 -1.61
C ARG A 91 -24.50 -24.46 -0.83
N GLY A 92 -25.14 -23.30 -0.72
CA GLY A 92 -26.42 -23.08 -0.03
C GLY A 92 -27.66 -23.08 -0.91
N ARG A 93 -27.56 -23.23 -2.24
CA ARG A 93 -28.74 -23.57 -3.06
C ARG A 93 -29.01 -25.06 -2.95
N THR A 94 -29.67 -25.45 -1.86
CA THR A 94 -30.25 -26.77 -1.72
C THR A 94 -31.38 -26.96 -2.73
N LEU A 95 -31.59 -28.22 -3.12
CA LEU A 95 -32.48 -28.73 -4.15
C LEU A 95 -33.96 -28.30 -4.06
N THR A 96 -34.35 -27.56 -3.02
CA THR A 96 -35.72 -27.11 -2.77
C THR A 96 -36.17 -25.98 -3.70
N ASP A 97 -35.23 -25.28 -4.34
CA ASP A 97 -35.55 -24.18 -5.28
C ASP A 97 -36.04 -24.69 -6.65
N ARG A 98 -35.92 -25.99 -6.94
CA ARG A 98 -36.42 -26.62 -8.19
C ARG A 98 -37.84 -27.20 -8.10
N LEU A 99 -38.46 -27.18 -6.93
CA LEU A 99 -39.83 -27.70 -6.76
C LEU A 99 -40.90 -26.59 -6.83
N ALA A 100 -40.52 -25.32 -7.00
CA ALA A 100 -41.45 -24.21 -7.13
C ALA A 100 -41.86 -23.87 -8.58
N ASP A 101 -41.28 -24.54 -9.59
CA ASP A 101 -41.52 -24.23 -11.02
C ASP A 101 -42.39 -25.29 -11.72
N GLY A 102 -43.26 -25.95 -10.97
CA GLY A 102 -44.07 -27.08 -11.42
C GLY A 102 -45.55 -26.92 -11.13
N THR A 103 -46.19 -25.83 -11.57
CA THR A 103 -47.65 -25.79 -11.73
C THR A 103 -47.96 -25.85 -13.21
N VAL A 104 -48.06 -27.10 -13.71
CA VAL A 104 -48.73 -27.39 -14.97
C VAL A 104 -50.20 -27.01 -14.77
N ASP A 105 -50.66 -25.99 -15.49
CA ASP A 105 -52.06 -25.59 -15.56
C ASP A 105 -52.78 -26.50 -16.57
N PRO A 106 -53.71 -27.39 -16.14
CA PRO A 106 -54.33 -28.36 -17.02
C PRO A 106 -55.73 -27.91 -17.47
N GLU A 107 -55.97 -26.64 -17.81
CA GLU A 107 -57.20 -26.29 -18.53
C GLU A 107 -57.00 -25.12 -19.49
N ARG A 108 -57.00 -25.42 -20.79
CA ARG A 108 -57.72 -24.64 -21.81
C ARG A 108 -57.80 -25.42 -23.12
N ARG A 109 -58.73 -26.37 -23.13
CA ARG A 109 -59.40 -26.86 -24.34
C ARG A 109 -60.57 -25.91 -24.60
N SER A 110 -60.64 -25.37 -25.82
CA SER A 110 -61.82 -24.96 -26.59
C SER A 110 -61.47 -23.81 -27.53
#